data_AF-A0A1H0Z3A5-F1
#
_entry.id   AF-A0A1H0Z3A5-F1
#
_cell.length_a   1.000
_cell.length_b   1.000
_cell.length_c   1.000
_cell.angle_alpha   90.00
_cell.angle_beta   90.00
_cell.angle_gamma   90.00
#
_symmetry.space_group_name_H-M   'P 1'
#
loop_
_entity.id
_entity.type
_entity.pdbx_description
1 polymer ?
#
loop_
_entity_poly.entity_id
_entity_poly.type
_entity_poly.pdbx_seq_one_letter_code
_entity_poly.pdbx_strand_id
1 'polypeptide(L)'
;MQNKAITLILAMAGFLMMAACDRSVVYNHYEHVDNEGWERTDTMHFYVPPIKQTGTYHQQLMLRTNNQLPFLGISVIVEQDIYPVGRKLRKRIDCKLVEQNGHVMGSGISCYQYTFDVDSLQLNEGDSLHMYVMHYMKQENMKGISDVGILISQ
;
A
#
# COMPACT_ATOMS: atom_id res chain seq x y z
N MET A 1 46.47 7.60 26.53
CA MET A 1 45.26 8.31 26.03
C MET A 1 44.75 7.74 24.70
N GLN A 2 45.61 7.27 23.79
CA GLN A 2 45.21 6.70 22.49
C GLN A 2 44.29 5.46 22.56
N ASN A 3 44.53 4.50 23.47
CA ASN A 3 43.71 3.29 23.54
C ASN A 3 42.25 3.57 23.91
N LYS A 4 41.99 4.57 24.76
CA LYS A 4 40.62 4.98 25.15
C LYS A 4 39.86 5.58 23.96
N ALA A 5 40.54 6.33 23.11
CA ALA A 5 39.97 6.91 21.90
C ALA A 5 39.64 5.81 20.86
N ILE A 6 40.50 4.80 20.70
CA ILE A 6 40.25 3.66 19.81
C ILE A 6 39.06 2.84 20.31
N THR A 7 38.96 2.57 21.61
CA THR A 7 37.80 1.86 22.18
C THR A 7 36.50 2.65 22.02
N LEU A 8 36.54 3.98 22.18
CA LEU A 8 35.39 4.86 21.94
C LEU A 8 34.96 4.87 20.47
N ILE A 9 35.90 4.89 19.53
CA ILE A 9 35.61 4.83 18.09
C ILE A 9 34.99 3.48 17.71
N LEU A 10 35.51 2.36 18.25
CA LEU A 10 34.94 1.03 18.04
C LEU A 10 33.54 0.87 18.64
N ALA A 11 33.30 1.43 19.84
CA ALA A 11 31.98 1.42 20.46
C ALA A 11 30.95 2.26 19.67
N MET A 12 31.37 3.42 19.14
CA MET A 12 30.52 4.28 18.32
C MET A 12 30.22 3.69 16.94
N ALA A 13 31.19 2.98 16.34
CA ALA A 13 30.99 2.22 15.11
C ALA A 13 30.04 1.03 15.30
N GLY A 14 30.07 0.36 16.46
CA GLY A 14 29.12 -0.71 16.80
C GLY A 14 27.68 -0.22 16.97
N PHE A 15 27.47 0.98 17.54
CA PHE A 15 26.15 1.55 17.73
C PHE A 15 25.49 1.99 16.41
N LEU A 16 26.28 2.39 15.41
CA LEU A 16 25.79 2.77 14.07
C LEU A 16 25.21 1.58 13.27
N MET A 17 25.55 0.33 13.62
CA MET A 17 25.05 -0.86 12.92
C MET A 17 23.67 -1.35 13.40
N MET A 18 23.11 -0.78 14.47
CA MET A 18 21.81 -1.20 15.02
C MET A 18 20.60 -0.41 14.49
N ALA A 19 20.81 0.47 13.51
CA ALA A 19 19.74 1.22 12.86
C ALA A 19 19.36 0.61 11.49
N ALA A 20 19.09 -0.68 11.43
CA ALA A 20 18.43 -1.28 10.27
C ALA A 20 16.92 -1.07 10.45
N CYS A 21 16.27 -0.38 9.50
CA CYS A 21 14.86 -0.01 9.56
C CYS A 21 13.94 -1.23 9.78
N ASP A 22 13.05 -1.09 10.75
CA ASP A 22 12.20 -2.12 11.37
C ASP A 22 10.95 -2.49 10.55
N ARG A 23 10.89 -2.12 9.26
CA ARG A 23 9.82 -2.55 8.34
C ARG A 23 10.38 -2.91 6.98
N SER A 24 10.23 -4.18 6.62
CA SER A 24 10.69 -4.67 5.33
C SER A 24 9.52 -4.68 4.35
N VAL A 25 9.66 -3.96 3.24
CA VAL A 25 8.69 -4.01 2.14
C VAL A 25 8.78 -5.37 1.47
N VAL A 26 7.66 -6.08 1.43
CA VAL A 26 7.56 -7.45 0.92
C VAL A 26 6.91 -7.47 -0.46
N TYR A 27 5.97 -6.56 -0.69
CA TYR A 27 5.30 -6.38 -1.97
C TYR A 27 4.97 -4.90 -2.18
N ASN A 28 5.23 -4.35 -3.35
CA ASN A 28 4.90 -2.98 -3.71
C ASN A 28 4.70 -2.90 -5.21
N HIS A 29 3.44 -2.81 -5.64
CA HIS A 29 3.09 -2.84 -7.06
C HIS A 29 1.91 -1.90 -7.34
N TYR A 30 1.93 -1.31 -8.53
CA TYR A 30 0.84 -0.50 -9.07
C TYR A 30 0.36 -1.11 -10.38
N GLU A 31 -0.95 -1.11 -10.55
CA GLU A 31 -1.62 -1.34 -11.82
C GLU A 31 -2.12 0.01 -12.36
N HIS A 32 -1.97 0.19 -13.66
CA HIS A 32 -2.39 1.41 -14.35
C HIS A 32 -3.89 1.36 -14.66
N VAL A 33 -4.57 2.47 -14.41
CA VAL A 33 -5.97 2.66 -14.84
C VAL A 33 -5.96 3.09 -16.30
N ASP A 34 -6.91 2.61 -17.11
CA ASP A 34 -7.06 3.08 -18.49
C ASP A 34 -7.24 4.61 -18.53
N ASN A 35 -6.75 5.24 -19.59
CA ASN A 35 -6.84 6.68 -19.80
C ASN A 35 -8.30 7.17 -19.89
N GLU A 36 -9.23 6.30 -20.29
CA GLU A 36 -10.67 6.60 -20.29
C GLU A 36 -11.27 6.68 -18.86
N GLY A 37 -10.55 6.16 -17.87
CA GLY A 37 -10.88 6.14 -16.45
C GLY A 37 -11.16 4.73 -15.93
N TRP A 38 -11.46 4.63 -14.64
CA TRP A 38 -11.67 3.33 -13.97
C TRP A 38 -13.15 2.93 -14.01
N GLU A 39 -13.51 1.96 -14.85
CA GLU A 39 -14.89 1.49 -14.97
C GLU A 39 -15.29 0.63 -13.76
N ARG A 40 -16.58 0.63 -13.41
CA ARG A 40 -17.11 -0.13 -12.26
C ARG A 40 -16.95 -1.64 -12.41
N THR A 41 -16.84 -2.10 -13.63
CA THR A 41 -16.60 -3.51 -13.97
C THR A 41 -15.12 -3.89 -13.91
N ASP A 42 -14.21 -2.92 -13.86
CA ASP A 42 -12.79 -3.19 -13.86
C ASP A 42 -12.33 -3.70 -12.50
N THR A 43 -11.48 -4.73 -12.54
CA THR A 43 -10.86 -5.29 -11.34
C THR A 43 -9.35 -5.28 -11.54
N MET A 44 -8.66 -4.58 -10.64
CA MET A 44 -7.20 -4.56 -10.60
C MET A 44 -6.73 -5.80 -9.84
N HIS A 45 -5.83 -6.57 -10.45
CA HIS A 45 -5.36 -7.84 -9.90
C HIS A 45 -3.91 -7.72 -9.41
N PHE A 46 -3.66 -8.20 -8.20
CA PHE A 46 -2.32 -8.23 -7.60
C PHE A 46 -1.97 -9.64 -7.15
N TYR A 47 -0.84 -10.16 -7.62
CA TYR A 47 -0.37 -11.50 -7.30
C TYR A 47 0.85 -11.40 -6.37
N VAL A 48 0.61 -11.64 -5.07
CA VAL A 48 1.66 -11.62 -4.06
C VAL A 48 2.28 -13.02 -4.01
N PRO A 49 3.60 -13.16 -4.27
CA PRO A 49 4.27 -14.46 -4.23
C PRO A 49 4.26 -15.04 -2.80
N PRO A 50 4.56 -16.35 -2.65
CA PRO A 50 4.69 -16.97 -1.34
C PRO A 50 5.61 -16.17 -0.40
N ILE A 51 5.11 -15.83 0.78
CA ILE A 51 5.87 -15.09 1.79
C ILE A 51 6.96 -15.96 2.40
N LYS A 52 8.09 -15.34 2.72
CA LYS A 52 9.32 -16.04 3.12
C LYS A 52 9.44 -16.30 4.62
N GLN A 53 8.63 -15.65 5.44
CA GLN A 53 8.73 -15.74 6.90
C GLN A 53 7.36 -15.60 7.55
N THR A 54 7.03 -16.47 8.50
CA THR A 54 5.81 -16.29 9.29
C THR A 54 5.85 -14.98 10.08
N GLY A 55 4.78 -14.20 10.03
CA GLY A 55 4.72 -12.91 10.71
C GLY A 55 3.45 -12.11 10.44
N THR A 56 3.41 -10.92 11.02
CA THR A 56 2.33 -9.95 10.82
C THR A 56 2.67 -9.06 9.65
N TYR A 57 1.79 -8.99 8.67
CA TYR A 57 1.95 -8.21 7.46
C TYR A 57 0.91 -7.09 7.42
N HIS A 58 1.40 -5.86 7.34
CA HIS A 58 0.60 -4.67 7.17
C HIS A 58 0.33 -4.45 5.68
N GLN A 59 -0.95 -4.38 5.31
CA GLN A 59 -1.41 -4.18 3.94
C GLN A 59 -1.97 -2.77 3.79
N GLN A 60 -1.58 -2.08 2.72
CA GLN A 60 -2.04 -0.74 2.40
C GLN A 60 -2.48 -0.65 0.94
N LEU A 61 -3.58 0.06 0.71
CA LEU A 61 -4.07 0.46 -0.59
C LEU A 61 -3.37 1.76 -0.96
N MET A 62 -2.79 1.81 -2.15
CA MET A 62 -2.20 3.02 -2.70
C MET A 62 -3.02 3.52 -3.87
N LEU A 63 -3.20 4.83 -3.97
CA LEU A 63 -3.87 5.47 -5.09
C LEU A 63 -2.99 6.58 -5.65
N ARG A 64 -3.02 6.74 -6.96
CA ARG A 64 -2.54 7.93 -7.64
C ARG A 64 -3.69 8.60 -8.38
N THR A 65 -3.86 9.89 -8.16
CA THR A 65 -4.92 10.67 -8.79
C THR A 65 -4.36 11.89 -9.48
N ASN A 66 -5.13 12.51 -10.37
CA ASN A 66 -4.79 13.76 -11.01
C ASN A 66 -5.91 14.80 -10.81
N ASN A 67 -5.71 15.99 -11.37
CA ASN A 67 -6.61 17.14 -11.23
C ASN A 67 -8.00 16.95 -11.86
N GLN A 68 -8.23 15.87 -12.62
CA GLN A 68 -9.53 15.59 -13.25
C GLN A 68 -10.51 14.91 -12.30
N LEU A 69 -10.04 14.39 -11.15
CA LEU A 69 -10.91 13.69 -10.19
C LEU A 69 -11.81 14.71 -9.45
N PRO A 70 -13.14 14.68 -9.65
CA PRO A 70 -14.04 15.69 -9.09
C PRO A 70 -14.59 15.31 -7.71
N PHE A 71 -13.86 14.49 -6.94
CA PHE A 71 -14.34 13.94 -5.66
C PHE A 71 -13.35 14.22 -4.52
N LEU A 72 -13.89 14.53 -3.34
CA LEU A 72 -13.12 14.71 -2.11
C LEU A 72 -12.64 13.37 -1.51
N GLY A 73 -13.19 12.27 -1.99
CA GLY A 73 -12.85 10.92 -1.58
C GLY A 73 -13.55 9.88 -2.43
N ILE A 74 -13.04 8.65 -2.39
CA ILE A 74 -13.61 7.50 -3.08
C ILE A 74 -13.71 6.31 -2.14
N SER A 75 -14.65 5.41 -2.39
CA SER A 75 -14.74 4.13 -1.70
C SER A 75 -14.18 3.04 -2.62
N VAL A 76 -13.35 2.17 -2.06
CA VAL A 76 -12.71 1.07 -2.78
C VAL A 76 -12.98 -0.23 -2.02
N ILE A 77 -13.20 -1.33 -2.73
CA ILE A 77 -13.26 -2.67 -2.17
C ILE A 77 -11.93 -3.34 -2.47
N VAL A 78 -11.33 -3.91 -1.42
CA VAL A 78 -10.17 -4.80 -1.50
C VAL A 78 -10.61 -6.19 -1.09
N GLU A 79 -10.55 -7.13 -2.03
CA GLU A 79 -10.73 -8.55 -1.78
C GLU A 79 -9.37 -9.26 -1.82
N GLN A 80 -9.23 -10.36 -1.08
CA GLN A 80 -8.03 -11.17 -1.07
C GLN A 80 -8.36 -12.63 -0.83
N ASP A 81 -7.75 -13.49 -1.64
CA ASP A 81 -7.72 -14.94 -1.48
C ASP A 81 -6.33 -15.36 -0.98
N ILE A 82 -6.27 -16.04 0.16
CA ILE A 82 -5.02 -16.50 0.79
C ILE A 82 -4.88 -18.00 0.57
N TYR A 83 -3.77 -18.39 -0.06
CA TYR A 83 -3.46 -19.79 -0.38
C TYR A 83 -2.32 -20.32 0.49
N PRO A 84 -2.32 -21.62 0.84
CA PRO A 84 -3.24 -22.66 0.36
C PRO A 84 -4.52 -22.83 1.19
N VAL A 85 -4.62 -22.18 2.35
CA VAL A 85 -5.75 -22.36 3.29
C VAL A 85 -7.12 -21.99 2.68
N GLY A 86 -7.14 -21.18 1.62
CA GLY A 86 -8.35 -20.78 0.91
C GLY A 86 -9.17 -19.72 1.67
N ARG A 87 -8.55 -18.99 2.58
CA ARG A 87 -9.21 -17.94 3.36
C ARG A 87 -9.47 -16.73 2.46
N LYS A 88 -10.72 -16.29 2.42
CA LYS A 88 -11.15 -15.09 1.68
C LYS A 88 -11.43 -13.94 2.63
N LEU A 89 -10.97 -12.75 2.29
CA LEU A 89 -11.29 -11.53 3.02
C LEU A 89 -11.78 -10.46 2.03
N ARG A 90 -12.68 -9.60 2.50
CA ARG A 90 -13.22 -8.47 1.75
C ARG A 90 -13.34 -7.28 2.68
N LYS A 91 -12.79 -6.14 2.27
CA LYS A 91 -12.86 -4.89 3.03
C LYS A 91 -13.21 -3.71 2.15
N ARG A 92 -14.05 -2.81 2.66
CA ARG A 92 -14.28 -1.50 2.07
C ARG A 92 -13.36 -0.48 2.73
N ILE A 93 -12.66 0.30 1.92
CA ILE A 93 -11.79 1.39 2.33
C ILE A 93 -12.38 2.69 1.82
N ASP A 94 -12.74 3.59 2.74
CA ASP A 94 -13.18 4.94 2.40
C ASP A 94 -11.96 5.87 2.36
N CYS A 95 -11.51 6.17 1.16
CA CYS A 95 -10.30 6.93 0.85
C CYS A 95 -10.63 8.42 0.81
N LYS A 96 -10.33 9.15 1.89
CA LYS A 96 -10.42 10.61 1.89
C LYS A 96 -9.20 11.19 1.17
N LEU A 97 -9.44 11.99 0.13
CA LEU A 97 -8.40 12.57 -0.73
C LEU A 97 -8.19 14.06 -0.45
N VAL A 98 -9.21 14.74 0.05
CA VAL A 98 -9.19 16.17 0.34
C VAL A 98 -9.73 16.43 1.75
N GLU A 99 -9.07 17.31 2.49
CA GLU A 99 -9.49 17.78 3.81
C GLU A 99 -10.70 18.71 3.74
N GLN A 100 -11.34 18.97 4.89
CA GLN A 100 -12.52 19.83 4.96
C GLN A 100 -12.21 21.31 4.61
N ASN A 101 -10.97 21.73 4.76
CA ASN A 101 -10.46 23.06 4.38
C ASN A 101 -10.13 23.16 2.88
N GLY A 102 -10.34 22.09 2.10
CA GLY A 102 -10.02 22.03 0.66
C GLY A 102 -8.57 21.65 0.34
N HIS A 103 -7.73 21.34 1.34
CA HIS A 103 -6.36 20.90 1.13
C HIS A 103 -6.31 19.45 0.62
N VAL A 104 -5.62 19.22 -0.49
CA VAL A 104 -5.39 17.88 -1.05
C VAL A 104 -4.42 17.12 -0.13
N MET A 105 -4.80 15.93 0.31
CA MET A 105 -4.02 15.13 1.28
C MET A 105 -2.84 14.40 0.62
N GLY A 106 -2.90 14.21 -0.69
CA GLY A 106 -1.88 13.48 -1.43
C GLY A 106 -0.66 14.36 -1.72
N SER A 107 0.49 13.72 -1.89
CA SER A 107 1.73 14.42 -2.23
C SER A 107 1.91 14.54 -3.74
N GLY A 108 2.36 15.71 -4.22
CA GLY A 108 2.68 15.98 -5.63
C GLY A 108 2.12 17.31 -6.15
N ILE A 109 2.46 17.68 -7.39
CA ILE A 109 2.11 18.99 -7.98
C ILE A 109 1.08 18.83 -9.13
N SER A 110 0.82 17.61 -9.61
CA SER A 110 -0.17 17.31 -10.66
C SER A 110 -0.64 15.85 -10.69
N CYS A 111 0.14 14.95 -10.07
CA CYS A 111 -0.25 13.60 -9.70
C CYS A 111 -0.12 13.50 -8.18
N TYR A 112 -1.18 13.12 -7.51
CA TYR A 112 -1.25 13.03 -6.05
C TYR A 112 -1.21 11.58 -5.63
N GLN A 113 -0.26 11.24 -4.75
CA GLN A 113 -0.13 9.89 -4.21
C GLN A 113 -0.73 9.80 -2.80
N TYR A 114 -1.47 8.71 -2.56
CA TYR A 114 -2.13 8.42 -1.29
C TYR A 114 -1.85 6.99 -0.86
N THR A 115 -1.95 6.76 0.45
CA THR A 115 -1.79 5.44 1.07
C THR A 115 -2.82 5.31 2.19
N PHE A 116 -3.56 4.21 2.19
CA PHE A 116 -4.64 3.92 3.13
C PHE A 116 -4.46 2.52 3.72
N ASP A 117 -4.58 2.40 5.04
CA ASP A 117 -4.48 1.10 5.70
C ASP A 117 -5.64 0.19 5.31
N VAL A 118 -5.31 -1.02 4.83
CA VAL A 118 -6.28 -2.07 4.55
C VAL A 118 -6.43 -2.93 5.79
N ASP A 119 -5.41 -3.70 6.17
CA ASP A 119 -5.47 -4.56 7.35
C ASP A 119 -4.07 -4.98 7.81
N SER A 120 -3.99 -5.64 8.97
CA SER A 120 -2.80 -6.36 9.42
C SER A 120 -3.13 -7.83 9.58
N LEU A 121 -2.43 -8.68 8.85
CA LEU A 121 -2.74 -10.10 8.74
C LEU A 121 -1.57 -10.96 9.21
N GLN A 122 -1.86 -11.99 10.00
CA GLN A 122 -0.89 -13.06 10.25
C GLN A 122 -0.83 -14.00 9.05
N LEU A 123 0.34 -14.12 8.46
CA LEU A 123 0.65 -15.04 7.37
C LEU A 123 1.75 -16.01 7.81
N ASN A 124 1.69 -17.24 7.31
CA ASN A 124 2.72 -18.24 7.52
C ASN A 124 3.64 -18.34 6.31
N GLU A 125 4.90 -18.70 6.54
CA GLU A 125 5.84 -19.00 5.45
C GLU A 125 5.20 -19.95 4.42
N GLY A 126 5.28 -19.57 3.14
CA GLY A 126 4.65 -20.27 2.03
C GLY A 126 3.25 -19.77 1.65
N ASP A 127 2.59 -18.96 2.49
CA ASP A 127 1.30 -18.35 2.14
C ASP A 127 1.47 -17.36 1.00
N SER A 128 0.56 -17.38 0.03
CA SER A 128 0.51 -16.44 -1.10
C SER A 128 -0.86 -15.78 -1.19
N LEU A 129 -0.94 -14.61 -1.86
CA LEU A 129 -2.18 -13.86 -1.95
C LEU A 129 -2.51 -13.50 -3.39
N HIS A 130 -3.79 -13.62 -3.75
CA HIS A 130 -4.36 -12.95 -4.91
C HIS A 130 -5.32 -11.88 -4.42
N MET A 131 -4.99 -10.61 -4.69
CA MET A 131 -5.80 -9.47 -4.26
C MET A 131 -6.50 -8.83 -5.47
N TYR A 132 -7.69 -8.32 -5.22
CA TYR A 132 -8.58 -7.73 -6.20
C TYR A 132 -9.02 -6.36 -5.68
N VAL A 133 -8.88 -5.33 -6.51
CA VAL A 133 -9.26 -3.97 -6.14
C VAL A 133 -10.23 -3.41 -7.16
N MET A 134 -11.37 -2.91 -6.67
CA MET A 134 -12.43 -2.32 -7.47
C MET A 134 -13.00 -1.09 -6.77
N HIS A 135 -13.41 -0.06 -7.52
CA HIS A 135 -14.08 1.09 -6.92
C HIS A 135 -15.52 0.73 -6.53
N TYR A 136 -16.02 1.38 -5.48
CA TYR A 136 -17.38 1.22 -4.96
C TYR A 136 -18.10 2.56 -4.94
N MET A 137 -18.08 3.21 -6.11
CA MET A 137 -18.73 4.49 -6.32
C MET A 137 -20.02 4.30 -7.12
N LYS A 138 -20.93 5.29 -7.02
CA LYS A 138 -22.16 5.31 -7.84
C LYS A 138 -21.88 5.67 -9.30
N GLN A 139 -20.81 6.41 -9.53
CA GLN A 139 -20.37 6.78 -10.88
C GLN A 139 -19.84 5.52 -11.57
N GLU A 140 -20.24 5.30 -12.82
CA GLU A 140 -19.81 4.11 -13.58
C GLU A 140 -18.32 4.16 -13.90
N ASN A 141 -17.84 5.31 -14.40
CA ASN A 141 -16.44 5.53 -14.74
C ASN A 141 -15.82 6.63 -13.86
N MET A 142 -14.79 6.25 -13.10
CA MET A 142 -14.03 7.14 -12.23
C MET A 142 -12.82 7.73 -12.97
N LYS A 143 -12.99 8.91 -13.54
CA LYS A 143 -11.91 9.68 -14.18
C LYS A 143 -10.98 10.31 -13.15
N GLY A 144 -9.70 10.44 -13.52
CA GLY A 144 -8.70 11.09 -12.70
C GLY A 144 -8.07 10.19 -11.62
N ILE A 145 -8.41 8.90 -11.58
CA ILE A 145 -7.57 7.87 -10.95
C ILE A 145 -6.60 7.38 -12.02
N SER A 146 -5.30 7.45 -11.75
CA SER A 146 -4.25 7.07 -12.69
C SER A 146 -3.67 5.70 -12.40
N ASP A 147 -3.46 5.38 -11.11
CA ASP A 147 -2.93 4.08 -10.71
C ASP A 147 -3.56 3.62 -9.40
N VAL A 148 -3.69 2.30 -9.25
CA VAL A 148 -4.12 1.62 -8.04
C VAL A 148 -3.00 0.67 -7.64
N GLY A 149 -2.62 0.65 -6.36
CA GLY A 149 -1.51 -0.17 -5.90
C GLY A 149 -1.75 -0.85 -4.58
N ILE A 150 -0.93 -1.87 -4.31
CA ILE A 150 -0.89 -2.59 -3.04
C ILE A 150 0.54 -2.55 -2.51
N LEU A 151 0.66 -2.13 -1.25
CA LEU A 151 1.89 -2.18 -0.48
C LEU A 151 1.68 -3.16 0.68
N ILE A 152 2.63 -4.08 0.84
CA ILE A 152 2.67 -5.00 1.97
C ILE A 152 4.05 -4.89 2.61
N SER A 153 4.07 -4.63 3.90
CA SER A 153 5.28 -4.62 4.73
C SER A 153 5.12 -5.52 5.94
N GLN A 154 6.20 -6.18 6.32
CA GLN A 154 6.32 -6.88 7.60
C GLN A 154 6.88 -5.92 8.64
#